data_AF-X0J7F8-F1
#
_entry.id   AF-X0J7F8-F1
#
_cell.length_a   1.000
_cell.length_b   1.000
_cell.length_c   1.000
_cell.angle_alpha   90.00
_cell.angle_beta   90.00
_cell.angle_gamma   90.00
#
_symmetry.space_group_name_H-M   'P 1'
#
loop_
_entity.id
_entity.type
_entity.pdbx_description
1 polymer ?
#
loop_
_entity_poly.entity_id
_entity_poly.type
_entity_poly.pdbx_seq_one_letter_code
_entity_poly.pdbx_strand_id
1 'polypeptide(L)'
;MLNIGLSKHAFNSLSKARELSVHITPDMLESQTDLGTLKALIEYQPGVEVTEGLVIKILSMNSPYRRWGQPEENTELLLSIWPRNSSLLVTDGMLKATTSLLQLKFLLERLGPAHGKLQDIAIWICEKGTEYSGNQADILALVLQSDSDIKLSPSHVKKIMLGAKPLMLDIVLTHTSSLSITEKLFLSIFREYPRAREETRKEFVGVLIRHKKKVVFTEKIRDAIDRAYQEHSDIEKRGEWYTLRERDETQEEAKATRSENDGNKNDDQTSLTRQDRSGRRRMASIAGAEIVWDFS
;
A
#
# COMPACT_ATOMS: atom_id res chain seq x y z
N MET A 1 39.26 -7.78 -29.87
CA MET A 1 38.28 -6.68 -29.75
C MET A 1 37.21 -7.12 -28.76
N LEU A 2 37.29 -6.70 -27.51
CA LEU A 2 36.21 -6.81 -26.52
C LEU A 2 35.45 -5.51 -26.58
N ASN A 3 34.26 -5.51 -27.17
CA ASN A 3 33.44 -4.31 -27.25
C ASN A 3 32.07 -4.59 -26.66
N ILE A 4 31.59 -3.60 -25.92
CA ILE A 4 30.28 -3.45 -25.27
C ILE A 4 30.20 -4.02 -23.83
N GLY A 5 30.44 -3.14 -22.85
CA GLY A 5 29.58 -3.05 -21.66
C GLY A 5 29.92 -3.85 -20.40
N LEU A 6 30.99 -4.64 -20.34
CA LEU A 6 31.33 -5.35 -19.09
C LEU A 6 31.88 -4.37 -18.04
N SER A 7 31.26 -4.35 -16.85
CA SER A 7 31.80 -3.63 -15.70
C SER A 7 33.21 -4.15 -15.37
N LYS A 8 34.09 -3.31 -14.81
CA LYS A 8 35.45 -3.75 -14.40
C LYS A 8 35.39 -4.97 -13.46
N HIS A 9 34.33 -5.05 -12.66
CA HIS A 9 34.03 -6.19 -11.80
C HIS A 9 33.69 -7.45 -12.60
N ALA A 10 32.83 -7.35 -13.62
CA ALA A 10 32.50 -8.45 -14.53
C ALA A 10 33.73 -9.00 -15.26
N PHE A 11 34.58 -8.10 -15.76
CA PHE A 11 35.82 -8.47 -16.44
C PHE A 11 36.80 -9.19 -15.51
N ASN A 12 36.99 -8.68 -14.30
CA ASN A 12 37.87 -9.32 -13.30
C ASN A 12 37.32 -10.69 -12.86
N SER A 13 36.01 -10.80 -12.67
CA SER A 13 35.36 -12.05 -12.27
C SER A 13 35.50 -13.11 -13.36
N LEU A 14 35.26 -12.75 -14.62
CA LEU A 14 35.44 -13.63 -15.78
C LEU A 14 36.89 -14.03 -16.00
N SER A 15 37.83 -13.10 -15.88
CA SER A 15 39.26 -13.37 -16.06
C SER A 15 39.76 -14.35 -15.01
N LYS A 16 39.35 -14.14 -13.74
CA LYS A 16 39.70 -15.03 -12.62
C LYS A 16 39.03 -16.41 -12.74
N ALA A 17 37.77 -16.47 -13.17
CA ALA A 17 37.08 -17.75 -13.41
C ALA A 17 37.74 -18.56 -14.54
N ARG A 18 38.13 -17.89 -15.63
CA ARG A 18 38.87 -18.51 -16.75
C ARG A 18 40.25 -19.00 -16.35
N GLU A 19 41.01 -18.22 -15.59
CA GLU A 19 42.33 -18.63 -15.10
C GLU A 19 42.28 -19.82 -14.15
N LEU A 20 41.22 -19.93 -13.35
CA LEU A 20 41.08 -20.95 -12.31
C LEU A 20 40.24 -22.18 -12.74
N SER A 21 39.73 -22.23 -13.97
CA SER A 21 38.80 -23.28 -14.43
C SER A 21 37.62 -23.49 -13.45
N VAL A 22 37.12 -22.39 -12.88
CA VAL A 22 36.09 -22.45 -11.83
C VAL A 22 34.75 -22.79 -12.45
N HIS A 23 34.18 -23.90 -11.98
CA HIS A 23 32.80 -24.25 -12.29
C HIS A 23 31.87 -23.25 -11.59
N ILE A 24 31.06 -22.53 -12.37
CA ILE A 24 30.09 -21.57 -11.83
C ILE A 24 28.96 -22.35 -11.16
N THR A 25 28.69 -22.05 -9.89
CA THR A 25 27.56 -22.60 -9.13
C THR A 25 26.36 -21.63 -9.13
N PRO A 26 25.13 -22.11 -8.87
CA PRO A 26 23.98 -21.23 -8.66
C PRO A 26 24.21 -20.17 -7.57
N ASP A 27 24.79 -20.55 -6.43
CA ASP A 27 25.11 -19.62 -5.33
C ASP A 27 26.02 -18.46 -5.76
N MET A 28 26.98 -18.75 -6.64
CA MET A 28 27.85 -17.71 -7.20
C MET A 28 27.05 -16.71 -8.03
N LEU A 29 26.09 -17.16 -8.83
CA LEU A 29 25.20 -16.28 -9.60
C LEU A 29 24.28 -15.46 -8.68
N GLU A 30 23.70 -16.09 -7.66
CA GLU A 30 22.81 -15.43 -6.69
C GLU A 30 23.51 -14.34 -5.86
N SER A 31 24.80 -14.52 -5.61
CA SER A 31 25.64 -13.54 -4.89
C SER A 31 25.93 -12.25 -5.70
N GLN A 32 25.74 -12.26 -7.01
CA GLN A 32 26.11 -11.12 -7.85
C GLN A 32 25.19 -9.93 -7.63
N THR A 33 25.75 -8.73 -7.50
CA THR A 33 24.95 -7.49 -7.33
C THR A 33 24.86 -6.66 -8.61
N ASP A 34 25.64 -7.02 -9.64
CA ASP A 34 25.74 -6.32 -10.91
C ASP A 34 25.16 -7.18 -12.04
N LEU A 35 24.17 -6.65 -12.76
CA LEU A 35 23.50 -7.36 -13.85
C LEU A 35 24.49 -7.68 -15.00
N GLY A 36 25.43 -6.78 -15.28
CA GLY A 36 26.45 -7.00 -16.31
C GLY A 36 27.34 -8.19 -15.98
N THR A 37 27.82 -8.28 -14.73
CA THR A 37 28.57 -9.44 -14.23
C THR A 37 27.76 -10.72 -14.32
N LEU A 38 26.49 -10.67 -13.91
CA LEU A 38 25.60 -11.83 -13.95
C LEU A 38 25.39 -12.36 -15.37
N LYS A 39 25.09 -11.47 -16.33
CA LYS A 39 24.97 -11.80 -17.76
C LYS A 39 26.24 -12.49 -18.26
N ALA A 40 27.41 -11.93 -17.96
CA ALA A 40 28.69 -12.46 -18.40
C ALA A 40 28.97 -13.88 -17.86
N LEU A 41 28.65 -14.13 -16.59
CA LEU A 41 28.80 -15.44 -15.96
C LEU A 41 27.85 -16.49 -16.56
N ILE A 42 26.60 -16.10 -16.84
CA ILE A 42 25.59 -16.96 -17.49
C ILE A 42 25.97 -17.28 -18.95
N GLU A 43 26.58 -16.33 -19.66
CA GLU A 43 27.11 -16.54 -21.02
C GLU A 43 28.35 -17.44 -21.01
N TYR A 44 29.21 -17.31 -19.99
CA TYR A 44 30.41 -18.14 -19.85
C TYR A 44 30.08 -19.61 -19.59
N GLN A 45 29.07 -19.91 -18.76
CA GLN A 45 28.64 -21.28 -18.47
C GLN A 45 27.12 -21.43 -18.66
N PRO A 46 26.62 -21.65 -19.89
CA PRO A 46 25.18 -21.65 -20.17
C PRO A 46 24.38 -22.75 -19.48
N GLY A 47 25.04 -23.85 -19.11
CA GLY A 47 24.43 -25.02 -18.46
C GLY A 47 24.30 -24.93 -16.94
N VAL A 48 24.59 -23.79 -16.32
CA VAL A 48 24.29 -23.59 -14.89
C VAL A 48 22.78 -23.68 -14.69
N GLU A 49 22.37 -24.40 -13.64
CA GLU A 49 20.97 -24.53 -13.26
C GLU A 49 20.34 -23.17 -12.96
N VAL A 50 19.12 -22.96 -13.48
CA VAL A 50 18.33 -21.78 -13.20
C VAL A 50 17.44 -22.07 -11.99
N THR A 51 17.85 -21.54 -10.83
CA THR A 51 17.15 -21.68 -9.55
C THR A 51 16.10 -20.57 -9.36
N GLU A 52 15.17 -20.79 -8.44
CA GLU A 52 14.25 -19.73 -7.98
C GLU A 52 15.01 -18.52 -7.42
N GLY A 53 16.06 -18.77 -6.61
CA GLY A 53 16.89 -17.73 -6.02
C GLY A 53 17.53 -16.83 -7.08
N LEU A 54 18.04 -17.42 -8.17
CA LEU A 54 18.60 -16.67 -9.29
C LEU A 54 17.54 -15.80 -10.00
N VAL A 55 16.34 -16.33 -10.23
CA VAL A 55 15.23 -15.56 -10.83
C VAL A 55 14.83 -14.39 -9.94
N ILE A 56 14.59 -14.63 -8.65
CA ILE A 56 14.29 -13.58 -7.66
C ILE A 56 15.40 -12.52 -7.67
N LYS A 57 16.65 -12.96 -7.72
CA LYS A 57 17.79 -12.06 -7.76
C LYS A 57 17.71 -11.13 -8.98
N ILE A 58 17.52 -11.67 -10.19
CA ILE A 58 17.41 -10.89 -11.42
C ILE A 58 16.23 -9.91 -11.37
N LEU A 59 15.08 -10.34 -10.86
CA LEU A 59 13.88 -9.50 -10.71
C LEU A 59 14.13 -8.32 -9.77
N SER A 60 14.88 -8.55 -8.70
CA SER A 60 15.20 -7.54 -7.67
C SER A 60 16.33 -6.58 -8.03
N MET A 61 17.09 -6.84 -9.11
CA MET A 61 18.19 -5.96 -9.51
C MET A 61 17.65 -4.64 -10.07
N ASN A 62 17.99 -3.52 -9.45
CA ASN A 62 17.67 -2.22 -10.04
C ASN A 62 18.55 -1.99 -11.27
N SER A 63 17.95 -1.68 -12.41
CA SER A 63 18.71 -1.18 -13.58
C SER A 63 18.89 0.34 -13.45
N PRO A 64 20.11 0.84 -13.16
CA PRO A 64 20.34 2.27 -12.98
C PRO A 64 20.22 3.07 -14.29
N TYR A 65 20.13 2.40 -15.45
CA TYR A 65 20.10 3.05 -16.76
C TYR A 65 18.80 2.75 -17.50
N ARG A 66 17.70 3.32 -17.03
CA ARG A 66 16.42 3.28 -17.75
C ARG A 66 16.44 4.27 -18.92
N ARG A 67 16.77 3.82 -20.12
CA ARG A 67 16.43 4.57 -21.34
C ARG A 67 14.94 4.39 -21.63
N TRP A 68 14.25 5.50 -21.87
CA TRP A 68 12.84 5.47 -22.27
C TRP A 68 12.65 4.56 -23.49
N GLY A 69 11.74 3.58 -23.38
CA GLY A 69 11.35 2.70 -24.48
C GLY A 69 12.23 1.48 -24.74
N GLN A 70 13.30 1.23 -23.98
CA GLN A 70 14.06 -0.03 -24.10
C GLN A 70 13.50 -1.11 -23.16
N PRO A 71 13.49 -2.39 -23.59
CA PRO A 71 13.16 -3.50 -22.71
C PRO A 71 14.07 -3.47 -21.48
N GLU A 72 13.52 -3.82 -20.33
CA GLU A 72 14.35 -3.93 -19.13
C GLU A 72 15.36 -5.05 -19.34
N GLU A 73 16.65 -4.71 -19.27
CA GLU A 73 17.76 -5.64 -19.44
C GLU A 73 17.64 -6.91 -18.57
N ASN A 74 17.00 -6.80 -17.41
CA ASN A 74 16.70 -7.91 -16.51
C ASN A 74 15.67 -8.86 -17.14
N THR A 75 14.61 -8.31 -17.76
CA THR A 75 13.56 -9.07 -18.43
C THR A 75 14.11 -9.81 -19.65
N GLU A 76 15.03 -9.20 -20.40
CA GLU A 76 15.75 -9.88 -21.49
C GLU A 76 16.59 -11.04 -20.97
N LEU A 77 17.31 -10.84 -19.85
CA LEU A 77 18.06 -11.91 -19.22
C LEU A 77 17.14 -13.06 -18.78
N LEU A 78 16.01 -12.74 -18.13
CA LEU A 78 15.00 -13.73 -17.74
C LEU A 78 14.48 -14.54 -18.94
N LEU A 79 14.17 -13.88 -20.06
CA LEU A 79 13.76 -14.54 -21.30
C LEU A 79 14.83 -15.52 -21.83
N SER A 80 16.11 -15.17 -21.70
CA SER A 80 17.21 -16.00 -22.19
C SER A 80 17.53 -17.22 -21.32
N ILE A 81 17.19 -17.17 -20.02
CA ILE A 81 17.49 -18.24 -19.07
C ILE A 81 16.29 -19.12 -18.76
N TRP A 82 15.07 -18.59 -18.83
CA TRP A 82 13.87 -19.35 -18.44
C TRP A 82 13.71 -20.68 -19.18
N PRO A 83 13.92 -20.77 -20.51
CA PRO A 83 13.78 -22.04 -21.24
C PRO A 83 14.79 -23.11 -20.81
N ARG A 84 15.86 -22.75 -20.08
CA ARG A 84 16.92 -23.67 -19.66
C ARG A 84 16.49 -24.58 -18.50
N ASN A 85 15.40 -24.23 -17.79
CA ASN A 85 14.82 -25.08 -16.76
C ASN A 85 13.32 -25.26 -17.00
N SER A 86 12.96 -26.34 -17.70
CA SER A 86 11.57 -26.68 -18.02
C SER A 86 10.72 -27.04 -16.80
N SER A 87 11.34 -27.30 -15.65
CA SER A 87 10.65 -27.66 -14.40
C SER A 87 10.40 -26.48 -13.45
N LEU A 88 10.96 -25.30 -13.74
CA LEU A 88 10.83 -24.15 -12.88
C LEU A 88 9.40 -23.57 -12.94
N LEU A 89 8.71 -23.60 -11.81
CA LEU A 89 7.38 -23.03 -11.64
C LEU A 89 7.47 -21.60 -11.10
N VAL A 90 6.49 -20.77 -11.45
CA VAL A 90 6.37 -19.42 -10.90
C VAL A 90 5.93 -19.52 -9.44
N THR A 91 6.68 -18.87 -8.55
CA THR A 91 6.40 -18.84 -7.11
C THR A 91 5.96 -17.45 -6.64
N ASP A 92 5.37 -17.39 -5.45
CA ASP A 92 5.04 -16.14 -4.78
C ASP A 92 6.28 -15.26 -4.55
N GLY A 93 7.43 -15.88 -4.26
CA GLY A 93 8.70 -15.19 -4.08
C GLY A 93 9.10 -14.43 -5.34
N MET A 94 8.97 -15.07 -6.51
CA MET A 94 9.23 -14.43 -7.80
C MET A 94 8.26 -13.27 -8.05
N LEU A 95 6.95 -13.47 -7.83
CA LEU A 95 5.94 -12.43 -8.05
C LEU A 95 6.16 -11.21 -7.14
N LYS A 96 6.49 -11.43 -5.85
CA LYS A 96 6.81 -10.37 -4.89
C LYS A 96 8.13 -9.65 -5.18
N ALA A 97 9.06 -10.30 -5.87
CA ALA A 97 10.35 -9.73 -6.26
C ALA A 97 10.27 -8.81 -7.49
N THR A 98 9.15 -8.79 -8.20
CA THR A 98 8.99 -7.95 -9.39
C THR A 98 9.08 -6.47 -9.05
N THR A 99 9.90 -5.76 -9.82
CA THR A 99 10.08 -4.30 -9.69
C THR A 99 9.38 -3.53 -10.81
N SER A 100 8.86 -4.24 -11.82
CA SER A 100 8.19 -3.65 -12.98
C SER A 100 7.01 -4.47 -13.50
N LEU A 101 6.18 -3.79 -14.30
CA LEU A 101 5.03 -4.42 -14.98
C LEU A 101 5.44 -5.44 -16.03
N LEU A 102 6.56 -5.22 -16.72
CA LEU A 102 7.02 -6.15 -17.75
C LEU A 102 7.45 -7.48 -17.13
N GLN A 103 8.16 -7.43 -16.00
CA GLN A 103 8.56 -8.60 -15.24
C GLN A 103 7.34 -9.36 -14.71
N LEU A 104 6.35 -8.64 -14.18
CA LEU A 104 5.12 -9.26 -13.70
C LEU A 104 4.34 -9.93 -14.84
N LYS A 105 4.17 -9.28 -16.00
CA LYS A 105 3.55 -9.89 -17.18
C LYS A 105 4.26 -11.18 -17.60
N PHE A 106 5.59 -11.13 -17.67
CA PHE A 106 6.42 -12.28 -18.00
C PHE A 106 6.14 -13.49 -17.07
N LEU A 107 6.03 -13.25 -15.76
CA LEU A 107 5.74 -14.31 -14.79
C LEU A 107 4.29 -14.80 -14.89
N LEU A 108 3.32 -13.91 -15.05
CA LEU A 108 1.90 -14.28 -15.14
C LEU A 108 1.60 -15.14 -16.38
N GLU A 109 2.24 -14.84 -17.52
CA GLU A 109 2.15 -15.68 -18.73
C GLU A 109 2.63 -17.11 -18.49
N ARG A 110 3.61 -17.29 -17.59
CA ARG A 110 4.22 -18.60 -17.26
C ARG A 110 3.53 -19.31 -16.11
N LEU A 111 2.88 -18.56 -15.23
CA LEU A 111 2.00 -19.12 -14.19
C LEU A 111 0.80 -19.83 -14.81
N GLY A 112 0.33 -19.33 -15.97
CA GLY A 112 -0.88 -19.82 -16.63
C GLY A 112 -2.13 -19.40 -15.86
N PRO A 113 -3.26 -20.12 -16.00
CA PRO A 113 -4.49 -19.81 -15.29
C PRO A 113 -4.28 -19.75 -13.76
N ALA A 114 -4.55 -18.59 -13.19
CA ALA A 114 -4.26 -18.31 -11.79
C ALA A 114 -5.21 -19.04 -10.82
N HIS A 115 -6.53 -19.08 -11.11
CA HIS A 115 -7.54 -19.79 -10.31
C HIS A 115 -7.40 -19.59 -8.79
N GLY A 116 -7.26 -18.33 -8.34
CA GLY A 116 -7.10 -17.97 -6.92
C GLY A 116 -5.66 -18.00 -6.39
N LYS A 117 -4.66 -18.41 -7.17
CA LYS A 117 -3.25 -18.44 -6.74
C LYS A 117 -2.65 -17.06 -6.49
N LEU A 118 -3.27 -15.99 -6.99
CA LEU A 118 -2.75 -14.62 -6.83
C LEU A 118 -3.32 -13.88 -5.62
N GLN A 119 -4.14 -14.54 -4.79
CA GLN A 119 -4.75 -13.95 -3.60
C GLN A 119 -3.71 -13.30 -2.66
N ASP A 120 -2.64 -14.04 -2.32
CA ASP A 120 -1.61 -13.55 -1.38
C ASP A 120 -0.76 -12.42 -1.98
N ILE A 121 -0.61 -12.41 -3.30
CA ILE A 121 0.07 -11.33 -4.03
C ILE A 121 -0.76 -10.04 -3.98
N ALA A 122 -2.06 -10.12 -4.25
CA ALA A 122 -2.95 -8.97 -4.17
C ALA A 122 -3.02 -8.41 -2.73
N ILE A 123 -3.11 -9.28 -1.72
CA ILE A 123 -3.07 -8.88 -0.31
C ILE A 123 -1.75 -8.14 -0.01
N TRP A 124 -0.61 -8.73 -0.36
CA TRP A 124 0.69 -8.14 -0.13
C TRP A 124 0.82 -6.75 -0.78
N ILE A 125 0.34 -6.56 -2.01
CA ILE A 125 0.34 -5.24 -2.68
C ILE A 125 -0.56 -4.25 -1.92
N CYS A 126 -1.74 -4.66 -1.47
CA CYS A 126 -2.63 -3.80 -0.68
C CYS A 126 -2.02 -3.40 0.67
N GLU A 127 -1.32 -4.32 1.35
CA GLU A 127 -0.63 -4.03 2.61
C GLU A 127 0.49 -3.02 2.45
N LYS A 128 1.13 -3.02 1.28
CA LYS A 128 2.13 -2.05 0.84
C LYS A 128 1.54 -0.69 0.44
N GLY A 129 0.22 -0.51 0.52
CA GLY A 129 -0.48 0.70 0.10
C GLY A 129 -0.04 1.98 0.83
N THR A 130 0.60 1.87 1.99
CA THR A 130 1.18 3.01 2.73
C THR A 130 2.58 3.40 2.24
N GLU A 131 3.21 2.61 1.36
CA GLU A 131 4.56 2.88 0.85
C GLU A 131 4.51 3.81 -0.39
N TYR A 132 5.48 4.73 -0.49
CA TYR A 132 5.66 5.59 -1.66
C TYR A 132 6.45 4.84 -2.75
N SER A 133 5.82 3.89 -3.44
CA SER A 133 6.39 3.33 -4.69
C SER A 133 5.41 3.49 -5.85
N GLY A 134 5.96 3.82 -7.02
CA GLY A 134 5.21 4.44 -8.13
C GLY A 134 4.33 3.49 -8.94
N ASN A 135 4.61 2.19 -8.94
CA ASN A 135 3.94 1.25 -9.85
C ASN A 135 2.95 0.30 -9.15
N GLN A 136 2.69 0.48 -7.85
CA GLN A 136 1.84 -0.45 -7.08
C GLN A 136 0.42 -0.57 -7.62
N ALA A 137 -0.15 0.54 -8.10
CA ALA A 137 -1.49 0.54 -8.68
C ALA A 137 -1.53 -0.30 -9.95
N ASP A 138 -0.60 -0.10 -10.86
CA ASP A 138 -0.56 -0.84 -12.12
C ASP A 138 -0.29 -2.34 -11.89
N ILE A 139 0.58 -2.66 -10.92
CA ILE A 139 0.88 -4.04 -10.52
C ILE A 139 -0.40 -4.69 -9.95
N LEU A 140 -1.11 -4.01 -9.05
CA LEU A 140 -2.38 -4.49 -8.51
C LEU A 140 -3.41 -4.71 -9.62
N ALA A 141 -3.56 -3.76 -10.54
CA ALA A 141 -4.50 -3.88 -11.65
C ALA A 141 -4.21 -5.12 -12.50
N LEU A 142 -2.93 -5.37 -12.83
CA LEU A 142 -2.53 -6.53 -13.62
C LEU A 142 -2.77 -7.85 -12.89
N VAL A 143 -2.52 -7.90 -11.58
CA VAL A 143 -2.79 -9.08 -10.74
C VAL A 143 -4.29 -9.40 -10.73
N LEU A 144 -5.14 -8.40 -10.48
CA LEU A 144 -6.60 -8.58 -10.42
C LEU A 144 -7.20 -8.93 -11.80
N GLN A 145 -6.63 -8.41 -12.89
CA GLN A 145 -7.01 -8.79 -14.25
C GLN A 145 -6.66 -10.25 -14.59
N SER A 146 -5.57 -10.76 -14.00
CA SER A 146 -5.08 -12.12 -14.27
C SER A 146 -5.78 -13.18 -13.41
N ASP A 147 -6.46 -12.77 -12.34
CA ASP A 147 -7.16 -13.67 -11.43
C ASP A 147 -8.46 -13.02 -10.90
N SER A 148 -9.57 -13.32 -11.57
CA SER A 148 -10.89 -12.82 -11.21
C SER A 148 -11.42 -13.36 -9.89
N ASP A 149 -10.85 -14.47 -9.38
CA ASP A 149 -11.34 -15.15 -8.18
C ASP A 149 -10.81 -14.51 -6.88
N ILE A 150 -9.90 -13.54 -6.99
CA ILE A 150 -9.34 -12.80 -5.85
C ILE A 150 -10.46 -12.10 -5.08
N LYS A 151 -10.49 -12.31 -3.77
CA LYS A 151 -11.42 -11.67 -2.85
C LYS A 151 -10.71 -10.65 -1.99
N LEU A 152 -11.04 -9.38 -2.18
CA LEU A 152 -10.55 -8.30 -1.34
C LEU A 152 -11.55 -7.98 -0.22
N SER A 153 -11.04 -7.55 0.93
CA SER A 153 -11.83 -7.29 2.12
C SER A 153 -11.72 -5.81 2.55
N PRO A 154 -12.61 -5.33 3.45
CA PRO A 154 -12.53 -3.97 3.96
C PRO A 154 -11.21 -3.62 4.66
N SER A 155 -10.47 -4.60 5.19
CA SER A 155 -9.16 -4.35 5.80
C SER A 155 -8.11 -3.92 4.77
N HIS A 156 -8.20 -4.41 3.53
CA HIS A 156 -7.30 -4.03 2.44
C HIS A 156 -7.61 -2.60 1.97
N VAL A 157 -8.90 -2.25 1.86
CA VAL A 157 -9.35 -0.88 1.56
C VAL A 157 -8.83 0.09 2.61
N LYS A 158 -8.85 -0.29 3.89
CA LYS A 158 -8.28 0.52 4.98
C LYS A 158 -6.83 0.91 4.73
N LYS A 159 -5.98 -0.04 4.32
CA LYS A 159 -4.56 0.20 4.07
C LYS A 159 -4.34 1.18 2.91
N ILE A 160 -5.10 1.01 1.83
CA ILE A 160 -5.08 1.90 0.66
C ILE A 160 -5.51 3.33 1.02
N MET A 161 -6.57 3.45 1.84
CA MET A 161 -7.08 4.76 2.27
C MET A 161 -6.16 5.46 3.26
N LEU A 162 -5.48 4.72 4.13
CA LEU A 162 -4.40 5.23 5.00
C LEU A 162 -3.13 5.58 4.22
N GLY A 163 -2.96 5.05 3.01
CA GLY A 163 -1.81 5.33 2.14
C GLY A 163 -2.04 6.45 1.12
N ALA A 164 -3.22 7.07 1.10
CA ALA A 164 -3.62 8.10 0.15
C ALA A 164 -3.46 7.65 -1.31
N LYS A 165 -3.91 6.42 -1.61
CA LYS A 165 -3.81 5.84 -2.95
C LYS A 165 -5.19 5.77 -3.63
N PRO A 166 -5.76 6.89 -4.12
CA PRO A 166 -7.08 6.89 -4.74
C PRO A 166 -7.14 6.00 -6.00
N LEU A 167 -6.06 5.92 -6.79
CA LEU A 167 -6.00 5.02 -7.95
C LEU A 167 -6.07 3.53 -7.54
N MET A 168 -5.39 3.13 -6.46
CA MET A 168 -5.51 1.76 -5.96
C MET A 168 -6.92 1.49 -5.43
N LEU A 169 -7.56 2.48 -4.80
CA LEU A 169 -8.96 2.36 -4.37
C LEU A 169 -9.88 2.13 -5.56
N ASP A 170 -9.70 2.89 -6.65
CA ASP A 170 -10.47 2.74 -7.88
C ASP A 170 -10.37 1.34 -8.48
N ILE A 171 -9.14 0.80 -8.53
CA ILE A 171 -8.86 -0.56 -9.00
C ILE A 171 -9.57 -1.60 -8.11
N VAL A 172 -9.44 -1.48 -6.79
CA VAL A 172 -10.07 -2.40 -5.83
C VAL A 172 -11.59 -2.36 -5.91
N LEU A 173 -12.19 -1.18 -6.03
CA LEU A 173 -13.65 -1.03 -6.14
C LEU A 173 -14.18 -1.49 -7.49
N THR A 174 -13.39 -1.38 -8.56
CA THR A 174 -13.73 -1.95 -9.87
C THR A 174 -13.76 -3.48 -9.80
N HIS A 175 -12.77 -4.08 -9.13
CA HIS A 175 -12.69 -5.54 -8.97
C HIS A 175 -13.73 -6.09 -8.00
N THR A 176 -13.94 -5.43 -6.86
CA THR A 176 -14.89 -5.85 -5.81
C THR A 176 -15.85 -4.71 -5.49
N SER A 177 -16.83 -4.52 -6.37
CA SER A 177 -17.82 -3.44 -6.28
C SER A 177 -18.71 -3.50 -5.05
N SER A 178 -18.84 -4.66 -4.40
CA SER A 178 -19.64 -4.85 -3.17
C SER A 178 -18.99 -4.27 -1.92
N LEU A 179 -17.71 -3.87 -1.95
CA LEU A 179 -17.03 -3.31 -0.78
C LEU A 179 -17.68 -2.01 -0.32
N SER A 180 -18.10 -1.96 0.94
CA SER A 180 -18.69 -0.79 1.56
C SER A 180 -17.63 0.16 2.11
N ILE A 181 -17.92 1.46 2.06
CA ILE A 181 -17.09 2.50 2.67
C ILE A 181 -17.72 2.86 4.01
N THR A 182 -17.19 2.28 5.08
CA THR A 182 -17.65 2.57 6.44
C THR A 182 -17.27 3.98 6.86
N GLU A 183 -17.97 4.54 7.86
CA GLU A 183 -17.62 5.85 8.45
C GLU A 183 -16.13 5.88 8.86
N LYS A 184 -15.63 4.81 9.49
CA LYS A 184 -14.23 4.72 9.92
C LYS A 184 -13.24 4.82 8.76
N LEU A 185 -13.56 4.18 7.64
CA LEU A 185 -12.75 4.25 6.41
C LEU A 185 -12.84 5.63 5.79
N PHE A 186 -14.04 6.18 5.66
CA PHE A 186 -14.25 7.52 5.12
C PHE A 186 -13.49 8.59 5.91
N LEU A 187 -13.57 8.55 7.23
CA LEU A 187 -12.85 9.46 8.12
C LEU A 187 -11.32 9.31 8.04
N SER A 188 -10.78 8.17 7.61
CA SER A 188 -9.32 8.02 7.49
C SER A 188 -8.73 8.93 6.41
N ILE A 189 -9.51 9.32 5.40
CA ILE A 189 -9.12 10.31 4.38
C ILE A 189 -8.80 11.67 5.02
N PHE A 190 -9.40 11.98 6.18
CA PHE A 190 -9.24 13.26 6.87
C PHE A 190 -8.31 13.19 8.09
N ARG A 191 -8.12 12.00 8.69
CA ARG A 191 -7.36 11.83 9.95
C ARG A 191 -5.84 11.84 9.80
N GLU A 192 -5.29 11.20 8.77
CA GLU A 192 -3.84 11.16 8.58
C GLU A 192 -3.31 12.35 7.75
N TYR A 193 -4.19 13.30 7.38
CA TYR A 193 -3.95 14.19 6.24
C TYR A 193 -4.17 15.70 6.48
N PRO A 194 -3.51 16.33 7.46
CA PRO A 194 -3.34 17.78 7.42
C PRO A 194 -2.39 18.26 6.29
N ARG A 195 -1.68 17.35 5.61
CA ARG A 195 -0.69 17.65 4.55
C ARG A 195 -0.97 17.03 3.17
N ALA A 196 -2.03 16.24 2.99
CA ALA A 196 -2.37 15.77 1.64
C ALA A 196 -2.74 16.95 0.76
N ARG A 197 -2.17 16.96 -0.45
CA ARG A 197 -2.57 17.92 -1.48
C ARG A 197 -4.07 17.77 -1.72
N GLU A 198 -4.73 18.90 -1.87
CA GLU A 198 -6.15 18.98 -2.25
C GLU A 198 -6.49 18.06 -3.43
N GLU A 199 -5.57 17.94 -4.38
CA GLU A 199 -5.62 17.04 -5.54
C GLU A 199 -5.98 15.60 -5.15
N THR A 200 -5.30 15.04 -4.14
CA THR A 200 -5.53 13.66 -3.71
C THR A 200 -6.91 13.48 -3.06
N ARG A 201 -7.36 14.48 -2.29
CA ARG A 201 -8.71 14.50 -1.70
C ARG A 201 -9.78 14.53 -2.79
N LYS A 202 -9.60 15.37 -3.81
CA LYS A 202 -10.47 15.45 -4.98
C LYS A 202 -10.53 14.13 -5.75
N GLU A 203 -9.38 13.47 -5.94
CA GLU A 203 -9.34 12.14 -6.56
C GLU A 203 -10.13 11.10 -5.77
N PHE A 204 -10.02 11.08 -4.43
CA PHE A 204 -10.85 10.19 -3.61
C PHE A 204 -12.34 10.44 -3.80
N VAL A 205 -12.79 11.70 -3.79
CA VAL A 205 -14.21 12.03 -4.07
C VAL A 205 -14.62 11.50 -5.43
N GLY A 206 -13.82 11.76 -6.47
CA GLY A 206 -14.09 11.29 -7.83
C GLY A 206 -14.23 9.77 -7.92
N VAL A 207 -13.36 9.02 -7.25
CA VAL A 207 -13.41 7.56 -7.18
C VAL A 207 -14.68 7.09 -6.47
N LEU A 208 -15.03 7.68 -5.32
CA LEU A 208 -16.22 7.32 -4.58
C LEU A 208 -17.51 7.60 -5.38
N ILE A 209 -17.58 8.74 -6.08
CA ILE A 209 -18.70 9.07 -6.97
C ILE A 209 -18.81 8.05 -8.11
N ARG A 210 -17.71 7.75 -8.80
CA ARG A 210 -17.66 6.81 -9.93
C ARG A 210 -18.19 5.44 -9.55
N HIS A 211 -17.82 4.97 -8.36
CA HIS A 211 -18.25 3.68 -7.82
C HIS A 211 -19.58 3.74 -7.04
N LYS A 212 -20.32 4.86 -7.16
CA LYS A 212 -21.62 5.10 -6.52
C LYS A 212 -21.60 4.82 -5.02
N LYS A 213 -20.47 5.09 -4.37
CA LYS A 213 -20.32 4.92 -2.92
C LYS A 213 -21.02 6.08 -2.23
N LYS A 214 -21.92 5.73 -1.32
CA LYS A 214 -22.68 6.67 -0.50
C LYS A 214 -22.34 6.43 0.97
N VAL A 215 -22.42 7.49 1.76
CA VAL A 215 -22.05 7.46 3.17
C VAL A 215 -23.15 8.16 3.96
N VAL A 216 -23.50 7.58 5.12
CA VAL A 216 -24.37 8.22 6.11
C VAL A 216 -23.58 9.32 6.80
N PHE A 217 -24.07 10.55 6.74
CA PHE A 217 -23.37 11.72 7.27
C PHE A 217 -23.62 11.85 8.76
N THR A 218 -22.65 11.41 9.54
CA THR A 218 -22.59 11.63 10.99
C THR A 218 -22.06 13.03 11.31
N GLU A 219 -22.24 13.48 12.55
CA GLU A 219 -21.63 14.71 13.05
C GLU A 219 -20.10 14.71 12.86
N LYS A 220 -19.46 13.56 13.09
CA LYS A 220 -18.00 13.40 12.94
C LYS A 220 -17.55 13.60 11.50
N ILE A 221 -18.31 13.09 10.53
CA ILE A 221 -18.01 13.28 9.09
C ILE A 221 -18.15 14.75 8.72
N ARG A 222 -19.25 15.39 9.10
CA ARG A 222 -19.51 16.81 8.83
C ARG A 222 -18.38 17.68 9.40
N ASP A 223 -18.03 17.47 10.66
CA ASP A 223 -16.92 18.18 11.31
C ASP A 223 -15.57 17.92 10.65
N ALA A 224 -15.30 16.70 10.18
CA ALA A 224 -14.05 16.37 9.51
C ALA A 224 -13.92 17.08 8.15
N ILE A 225 -15.01 17.11 7.38
CA ILE A 225 -15.07 17.85 6.11
C ILE A 225 -14.93 19.35 6.38
N ASP A 226 -15.71 19.90 7.33
CA ASP A 226 -15.69 21.33 7.63
C ASP A 226 -14.31 21.79 8.11
N ARG A 227 -13.66 21.01 9.00
CA ARG A 227 -12.28 21.27 9.42
C ARG A 227 -11.26 21.25 8.27
N ALA A 228 -11.48 20.40 7.27
CA ALA A 228 -10.55 20.25 6.16
C ALA A 228 -10.69 21.36 5.08
N TYR A 229 -11.75 22.16 5.14
CA TYR A 229 -12.09 23.23 4.17
C TYR A 229 -12.52 24.53 4.89
N GLN A 230 -11.88 24.87 6.02
CA GLN A 230 -12.23 26.06 6.81
C GLN A 230 -11.86 27.39 6.14
N GLU A 231 -10.90 27.38 5.21
CA GLU A 231 -10.46 28.58 4.49
C GLU A 231 -11.48 28.99 3.41
N HIS A 232 -11.73 30.30 3.28
CA HIS A 232 -12.80 30.82 2.43
C HIS A 232 -12.63 30.52 0.93
N SER A 233 -11.41 30.27 0.44
CA SER A 233 -11.15 29.85 -0.95
C SER A 233 -11.57 28.40 -1.26
N ASP A 234 -11.90 27.63 -0.22
CA ASP A 234 -12.04 26.18 -0.26
C ASP A 234 -13.47 25.70 0.05
N ILE A 235 -14.36 26.61 0.46
CA ILE A 235 -15.77 26.33 0.81
C ILE A 235 -16.55 25.74 -0.37
N GLU A 236 -16.31 26.19 -1.60
CA GLU A 236 -17.00 25.67 -2.78
C GLU A 236 -16.65 24.19 -3.04
N LYS A 237 -15.41 23.80 -2.72
CA LYS A 237 -14.87 22.44 -2.90
C LYS A 237 -15.44 21.47 -1.85
N ARG A 238 -15.92 22.00 -0.73
CA ARG A 238 -16.69 21.23 0.27
C ARG A 238 -17.92 20.56 -0.35
N GLY A 239 -18.58 21.25 -1.28
CA GLY A 239 -19.82 20.79 -1.92
C GLY A 239 -19.66 19.42 -2.59
N GLU A 240 -18.49 19.14 -3.18
CA GLU A 240 -18.20 17.86 -3.84
C GLU A 240 -18.32 16.68 -2.86
N TRP A 241 -17.86 16.84 -1.61
CA TRP A 241 -17.97 15.80 -0.58
C TRP A 241 -19.42 15.53 -0.19
N TYR A 242 -20.25 16.56 -0.08
CA TYR A 242 -21.66 16.42 0.28
C TYR A 242 -22.48 15.70 -0.80
N THR A 243 -21.98 15.59 -2.05
CA THR A 243 -22.61 14.74 -3.07
C THR A 243 -22.56 13.24 -2.74
N LEU A 244 -21.63 12.82 -1.85
CA LEU A 244 -21.51 11.44 -1.37
C LEU A 244 -22.52 11.10 -0.27
N ARG A 245 -23.29 12.09 0.20
CA ARG A 245 -24.30 11.91 1.23
C ARG A 245 -25.41 10.97 0.75
N GLU A 246 -25.68 9.97 1.57
CA GLU A 246 -26.87 9.11 1.44
C GLU A 246 -28.05 9.73 2.20
N ARG A 247 -27.82 9.99 3.48
CA ARG A 247 -28.74 10.58 4.46
C ARG A 247 -27.91 11.14 5.62
N ASP A 248 -28.53 11.95 6.48
CA ASP A 248 -27.92 12.27 7.78
C ASP A 248 -28.27 11.19 8.80
N GLU A 249 -27.35 10.95 9.73
CA GLU A 249 -27.65 10.17 10.93
C GLU A 249 -28.62 10.97 11.82
N THR A 250 -29.70 10.33 12.25
CA THR A 250 -30.66 10.95 13.17
C THR A 250 -30.11 10.98 14.60
N GLN A 251 -30.61 11.88 15.45
CA GLN A 251 -30.12 12.05 16.82
C GLN A 251 -30.34 10.79 17.70
N GLU A 252 -31.32 9.95 17.38
CA GLU A 252 -31.57 8.67 18.06
C GLU A 252 -30.58 7.59 17.61
N GLU A 253 -30.34 7.46 16.30
CA GLU A 253 -29.31 6.56 15.74
C GLU A 253 -27.91 6.91 16.28
N ALA A 254 -27.57 8.21 16.33
CA ALA A 254 -26.28 8.68 16.85
C ALA A 254 -26.03 8.32 18.33
N LYS A 255 -27.09 8.25 19.14
CA LYS A 255 -27.00 7.84 20.57
C LYS A 255 -26.83 6.32 20.71
N ALA A 256 -27.47 5.54 19.85
CA ALA A 256 -27.32 4.07 19.83
C ALA A 256 -25.88 3.67 19.46
N THR A 257 -25.32 4.26 18.40
CA THR A 257 -23.94 3.97 17.94
C THR A 257 -22.86 4.38 18.96
N ARG A 258 -23.09 5.44 19.76
CA ARG A 258 -22.19 5.83 20.86
C ARG A 258 -22.22 4.83 22.01
N SER A 259 -23.37 4.24 22.31
CA SER A 259 -23.51 3.24 23.38
C SER A 259 -22.87 1.89 23.01
N GLU A 260 -22.90 1.50 21.73
CA GLU A 260 -22.23 0.27 21.25
C GLU A 260 -20.70 0.39 21.20
N ASN A 261 -20.15 1.57 20.89
CA ASN A 261 -18.69 1.78 20.85
C ASN A 261 -18.03 1.91 22.23
N ASP A 262 -18.78 2.26 23.27
CA ASP A 262 -18.28 2.32 24.66
C ASP A 262 -18.45 0.97 25.40
N GLY A 263 -19.09 -0.02 24.76
CA GLY A 263 -19.38 -1.35 25.31
C GLY A 263 -18.20 -2.34 25.34
N ASN A 264 -16.95 -1.87 25.39
CA ASN A 264 -15.80 -2.73 25.72
C ASN A 264 -15.00 -2.10 26.87
N LYS A 265 -15.61 -2.06 28.05
CA LYS A 265 -14.89 -2.07 29.32
C LYS A 265 -15.51 -3.18 30.16
N ASN A 266 -14.74 -4.26 30.29
CA ASN A 266 -15.02 -5.31 31.25
C ASN A 266 -15.25 -4.71 32.63
N ASP A 267 -16.25 -5.27 33.30
CA ASP A 267 -16.48 -5.18 34.72
C ASP A 267 -15.18 -5.35 35.49
N ASP A 268 -14.96 -4.47 36.48
CA ASP A 268 -14.41 -4.94 37.74
C ASP A 268 -15.09 -4.23 38.90
N GLN A 269 -15.65 -5.07 39.76
CA GLN A 269 -16.33 -4.75 40.99
C GLN A 269 -15.42 -3.96 41.93
N THR A 270 -15.97 -2.99 42.64
CA THR A 270 -15.58 -2.79 44.05
C THR A 270 -16.75 -2.25 44.84
N SER A 271 -17.40 -3.16 45.56
CA SER A 271 -18.23 -2.88 46.72
C SER A 271 -17.31 -2.43 47.86
N LEU A 272 -17.63 -1.33 48.56
CA LEU A 272 -17.21 -1.08 49.94
C LEU A 272 -18.11 0.01 50.58
N THR A 273 -19.09 -0.48 51.34
CA THR A 273 -19.68 -0.02 52.61
C THR A 273 -19.68 1.46 53.06
N ARG A 274 -20.89 1.88 53.47
CA ARG A 274 -21.27 2.97 54.42
C ARG A 274 -20.39 3.05 55.68
N GLN A 275 -20.11 4.27 56.18
CA GLN A 275 -20.77 4.85 57.38
C GLN A 275 -20.30 6.29 57.73
N ASP A 276 -21.28 7.06 58.22
CA ASP A 276 -21.30 8.35 58.94
C ASP A 276 -20.01 8.97 59.51
N ARG A 277 -19.91 10.31 59.39
CA ARG A 277 -19.91 11.22 60.55
C ARG A 277 -20.14 12.71 60.20
N SER A 278 -21.03 13.29 60.99
CA SER A 278 -21.43 14.70 61.13
C SER A 278 -20.30 15.67 61.54
N GLY A 279 -20.37 16.96 61.14
CA GLY A 279 -19.59 18.02 61.81
C GLY A 279 -19.56 19.43 61.19
N ARG A 280 -20.53 20.26 61.57
CA ARG A 280 -20.62 21.75 61.65
C ARG A 280 -19.45 22.71 61.25
N ARG A 281 -19.88 23.80 60.57
CA ARG A 281 -19.55 25.26 60.67
C ARG A 281 -18.13 25.71 60.19
N ARG A 282 -17.94 26.76 59.38
CA ARG A 282 -18.22 28.21 59.61
C ARG A 282 -18.04 29.05 58.33
N MET A 283 -18.65 30.24 58.34
CA MET A 283 -18.56 31.35 57.36
C MET A 283 -17.26 32.17 57.42
N ALA A 284 -16.89 32.79 56.28
CA ALA A 284 -16.39 34.16 56.05
C ALA A 284 -16.09 34.28 54.53
N SER A 285 -16.79 35.06 53.70
CA SER A 285 -16.85 36.54 53.56
C SER A 285 -15.48 37.21 53.36
N ILE A 286 -15.24 37.77 52.16
CA ILE A 286 -14.98 39.21 51.87
C ILE A 286 -14.24 39.36 50.50
N ALA A 287 -14.75 40.31 49.70
CA ALA A 287 -14.14 41.17 48.66
C ALA A 287 -13.03 40.60 47.74
N GLY A 288 -13.08 40.74 46.42
CA GLY A 288 -13.40 41.95 45.65
C GLY A 288 -12.11 42.51 45.07
N ALA A 289 -11.97 42.54 43.74
CA ALA A 289 -11.20 43.52 42.97
C ALA A 289 -11.11 43.11 41.49
N GLU A 290 -11.26 44.11 40.64
CA GLU A 290 -11.31 44.12 39.19
C GLU A 290 -9.94 43.90 38.51
N ILE A 291 -10.02 43.31 37.31
CA ILE A 291 -9.45 43.73 36.01
C ILE A 291 -8.08 44.43 36.01
N VAL A 292 -7.11 43.88 35.27
CA VAL A 292 -6.32 44.62 34.25
C VAL A 292 -5.97 43.67 33.10
N TRP A 293 -6.36 44.05 31.88
CA TRP A 293 -5.80 43.54 30.62
C TRP A 293 -4.61 44.43 30.25
N ASP A 294 -3.48 43.84 29.88
CA ASP A 294 -2.40 44.56 29.21
C ASP A 294 -2.06 43.84 27.90
N PHE A 295 -2.21 44.60 26.82
CA PHE A 295 -1.76 44.28 25.47
C PHE A 295 -0.36 44.86 25.30
N SER A 296 0.56 44.06 24.75
CA SER A 296 1.73 44.52 24.00
C SER A 296 2.03 43.50 22.92
#